data_AF-A0A059F4X1-F1
#
_entry.id   AF-A0A059F4X1-F1
#
_cell.length_a   1.000
_cell.length_b   1.000
_cell.length_c   1.000
_cell.angle_alpha   90.00
_cell.angle_beta   90.00
_cell.angle_gamma   90.00
#
_symmetry.space_group_name_H-M   'P 1'
#
loop_
_entity.id
_entity.type
_entity.pdbx_description
1 polymer ?
#
loop_
_entity_poly.entity_id
_entity_poly.type
_entity_poly.pdbx_seq_one_letter_code
_entity_poly.pdbx_strand_id
1 'polypeptide(L)'
;MNITHRELVGKTVNLAETIKWLQEIEVIPVLKNCIKCLGGHMRLIEYKNTFRWKCKACSTAPSIFKDTIFFNNKLDLARLLDLAYYWSQDLNQQKVMHELKFSGHKTISKWYNKLQKLSYIILKENSRGRIGGPGHVIEIDESKFSKRKYNVGRIPRSPWVVGGIDINTRE
;
A
#
# COMPACT_ATOMS: atom_id res chain seq x y z
N MET A 1 3.75 -5.86 10.79
CA MET A 1 5.09 -6.46 10.59
C MET A 1 6.11 -5.38 10.88
N ASN A 2 7.05 -5.62 11.80
CA ASN A 2 8.16 -4.70 12.04
C ASN A 2 9.37 -5.25 11.27
N ILE A 3 9.74 -4.60 10.17
CA ILE A 3 10.90 -4.96 9.33
C ILE A 3 11.71 -3.69 9.13
N THR A 4 13.03 -3.81 9.16
CA THR A 4 13.94 -2.73 8.79
C THR A 4 14.17 -2.71 7.28
N HIS A 5 14.61 -1.58 6.73
CA HIS A 5 14.96 -1.49 5.31
C HIS A 5 16.03 -2.51 4.91
N ARG A 6 17.02 -2.76 5.79
CA ARG A 6 18.09 -3.72 5.52
C ARG A 6 17.55 -5.15 5.37
N GLU A 7 16.62 -5.54 6.23
CA GLU A 7 15.96 -6.84 6.14
C GLU A 7 15.08 -6.92 4.89
N LEU A 8 14.37 -5.84 4.53
CA LEU A 8 13.59 -5.78 3.30
C LEU A 8 14.47 -6.02 2.07
N VAL A 9 15.62 -5.33 1.97
CA VAL A 9 16.60 -5.54 0.88
C VAL A 9 17.07 -7.00 0.83
N GLY A 10 17.25 -7.63 2.00
CA GLY A 10 17.58 -9.06 2.10
C GLY A 10 16.47 -9.99 1.58
N LYS A 11 15.21 -9.56 1.60
CA LYS A 11 14.07 -10.31 1.04
C LYS A 11 13.83 -10.03 -0.45
N THR A 12 14.39 -8.93 -0.98
CA THR A 12 14.19 -8.49 -2.37
C THR A 12 15.38 -8.73 -3.29
N VAL A 13 16.34 -9.59 -2.87
CA VAL A 13 17.58 -9.91 -3.62
C VAL A 13 17.28 -10.47 -5.01
N ASN A 14 16.31 -11.37 -5.10
CA ASN A 14 15.83 -11.90 -6.38
C ASN A 14 14.31 -12.07 -6.37
N LEU A 15 13.73 -12.18 -7.55
CA LEU A 15 12.28 -12.22 -7.71
C LEU A 15 11.65 -13.46 -7.06
N ALA A 16 12.32 -14.61 -7.10
CA ALA A 16 11.79 -15.86 -6.54
C ALA A 16 11.68 -15.79 -5.00
N GLU A 17 12.74 -15.31 -4.34
CA GLU A 17 12.74 -15.04 -2.90
C GLU A 17 11.72 -13.97 -2.52
N THR A 18 11.63 -12.90 -3.31
CA THR A 18 10.64 -11.84 -3.07
C THR A 18 9.23 -12.41 -3.13
N ILE A 19 8.92 -13.24 -4.13
CA ILE A 19 7.60 -13.87 -4.28
C ILE A 19 7.31 -14.81 -3.11
N LYS A 20 8.27 -15.65 -2.75
CA LYS A 20 8.11 -16.56 -1.60
C LYS A 20 7.82 -15.77 -0.33
N TRP A 21 8.55 -14.70 -0.08
CA TRP A 21 8.31 -13.83 1.06
C TRP A 21 6.94 -13.14 1.00
N LEU A 22 6.53 -12.61 -0.15
CA LEU A 22 5.20 -12.03 -0.32
C LEU A 22 4.06 -13.04 -0.13
N GLN A 23 4.31 -14.33 -0.40
CA GLN A 23 3.39 -15.42 -0.08
C GLN A 23 3.34 -15.72 1.41
N GLU A 24 4.49 -15.72 2.10
CA GLU A 24 4.59 -15.92 3.56
C GLU A 24 3.84 -14.84 4.34
N ILE A 25 3.87 -13.59 3.87
CA ILE A 25 3.14 -12.46 4.48
C ILE A 25 1.73 -12.25 3.90
N GLU A 26 1.23 -13.22 3.12
CA GLU A 26 -0.13 -13.26 2.56
C GLU A 26 -0.51 -12.08 1.65
N VAL A 27 0.47 -11.37 1.10
CA VAL A 27 0.25 -10.28 0.14
C VAL A 27 -0.15 -10.83 -1.24
N ILE A 28 0.39 -12.01 -1.60
CA ILE A 28 -0.02 -12.77 -2.78
C ILE A 28 -0.36 -14.20 -2.36
N PRO A 29 -1.30 -14.87 -3.04
CA PRO A 29 -1.70 -16.20 -2.65
C PRO A 29 -0.63 -17.26 -2.95
N VAL A 30 -0.53 -18.27 -2.08
CA VAL A 30 0.28 -19.48 -2.31
C VAL A 30 -0.38 -20.39 -3.37
N LEU A 31 -1.71 -20.43 -3.40
CA LEU A 31 -2.50 -21.25 -4.31
C LEU A 31 -3.55 -20.38 -5.00
N LYS A 32 -3.78 -20.61 -6.30
CA LYS A 32 -4.83 -19.91 -7.06
C LYS A 32 -5.69 -20.92 -7.81
N ASN A 33 -7.00 -20.75 -7.68
CA ASN A 33 -7.99 -21.55 -8.38
C ASN A 33 -8.48 -20.83 -9.64
N CYS A 34 -8.75 -21.60 -10.69
CA CYS A 34 -9.23 -21.04 -11.94
C CYS A 34 -10.71 -20.67 -11.83
N ILE A 35 -11.02 -19.39 -12.03
CA ILE A 35 -12.40 -18.85 -12.01
C ILE A 35 -13.26 -19.46 -13.14
N LYS A 36 -12.65 -19.80 -14.28
CA LYS A 36 -13.38 -20.34 -15.45
C LYS A 36 -13.64 -21.84 -15.40
N CYS A 37 -12.83 -22.60 -14.67
CA CYS A 37 -12.84 -24.07 -14.71
C CYS A 37 -13.33 -24.69 -13.39
N LEU A 38 -14.36 -24.12 -12.77
CA LEU A 38 -14.94 -24.63 -11.52
C LEU A 38 -13.89 -24.86 -10.41
N GLY A 39 -12.89 -23.98 -10.32
CA GLY A 39 -11.91 -24.02 -9.23
C GLY A 39 -10.67 -24.90 -9.45
N GLY A 40 -10.44 -25.43 -10.65
CA GLY A 40 -9.23 -26.21 -10.94
C GLY A 40 -7.93 -25.47 -10.56
N HIS A 41 -7.05 -26.14 -9.81
CA HIS A 41 -5.79 -25.57 -9.33
C HIS A 41 -4.89 -25.09 -10.48
N MET A 42 -4.35 -23.89 -10.31
CA MET A 42 -3.44 -23.27 -11.26
C MET A 42 -2.00 -23.52 -10.82
N ARG A 43 -1.10 -23.73 -11.79
CA ARG A 43 0.35 -23.83 -11.52
C ARG A 43 1.01 -22.47 -11.72
N LEU A 44 2.02 -22.18 -10.92
CA LEU A 44 2.85 -21.00 -11.15
C LEU A 44 3.85 -21.31 -12.27
N ILE A 45 3.97 -20.42 -13.26
CA ILE A 45 4.94 -20.53 -14.35
C ILE A 45 5.70 -19.21 -14.50
N GLU A 46 6.96 -19.31 -14.90
CA GLU A 46 7.74 -18.16 -15.34
C GLU A 46 7.21 -17.63 -16.66
N TYR A 47 7.21 -16.31 -16.81
CA TYR A 47 6.81 -15.62 -18.02
C TYR A 47 7.58 -14.31 -18.13
N LYS A 48 8.51 -14.24 -19.09
CA LYS A 48 9.47 -13.13 -19.19
C LYS A 48 10.17 -12.96 -17.84
N ASN A 49 10.21 -11.75 -17.30
CA ASN A 49 10.84 -11.44 -16.01
C ASN A 49 9.82 -11.45 -14.85
N THR A 50 8.79 -12.28 -14.92
CA THR A 50 7.75 -12.37 -13.88
C THR A 50 7.10 -13.77 -13.85
N PHE A 51 6.09 -13.94 -13.00
CA PHE A 51 5.34 -15.19 -12.87
C PHE A 51 3.86 -15.01 -13.19
N ARG A 52 3.24 -16.10 -13.65
CA ARG A 52 1.80 -16.18 -13.96
C ARG A 52 1.20 -17.46 -13.41
N TRP A 53 -0.05 -17.37 -12.99
CA TRP A 53 -0.86 -18.54 -12.65
C TRP A 53 -1.44 -19.12 -13.93
N LYS A 54 -1.03 -20.31 -14.34
CA LYS A 54 -1.51 -20.97 -15.57
C LYS A 54 -2.50 -22.09 -15.23
N CYS A 55 -3.71 -21.97 -15.75
CA CYS A 55 -4.67 -23.07 -15.77
C CYS A 55 -4.32 -24.05 -16.90
N LYS A 56 -4.33 -25.36 -16.60
CA LYS A 56 -4.11 -26.41 -17.60
C LYS A 56 -5.29 -26.57 -18.56
N ALA A 57 -6.53 -26.44 -18.07
CA ALA A 57 -7.75 -26.69 -18.84
C ALA A 57 -8.10 -25.56 -19.82
N CYS A 58 -8.27 -24.31 -19.35
CA CYS A 58 -8.69 -23.19 -20.21
C CYS A 58 -7.56 -22.27 -20.67
N SER A 59 -6.30 -22.63 -20.42
CA SER A 59 -5.12 -21.81 -20.76
C SER A 59 -5.04 -20.39 -20.17
N THR A 60 -5.98 -19.99 -19.33
CA THR A 60 -5.98 -18.68 -18.65
C THR A 60 -4.71 -18.52 -17.82
N ALA A 61 -4.04 -17.36 -17.96
CA ALA A 61 -2.72 -17.08 -17.42
C ALA A 61 -2.58 -15.69 -16.75
N PRO A 62 -3.38 -15.33 -15.73
CA PRO A 62 -3.25 -14.07 -15.00
C PRO A 62 -1.87 -13.93 -14.36
N SER A 63 -1.41 -12.68 -14.25
CA SER A 63 -0.20 -12.32 -13.48
C SER A 63 -0.31 -12.82 -12.04
N ILE A 64 0.83 -13.19 -11.45
CA ILE A 64 0.93 -13.50 -10.02
C ILE A 64 0.45 -12.32 -9.15
N PHE A 65 0.69 -11.08 -9.59
CA PHE A 65 0.31 -9.86 -8.88
C PHE A 65 -1.12 -9.42 -9.17
N LYS A 66 -1.91 -10.17 -9.96
CA LYS A 66 -3.29 -9.80 -10.24
C LYS A 66 -4.06 -9.62 -8.92
N ASP A 67 -4.88 -8.57 -8.87
CA ASP A 67 -5.68 -8.18 -7.70
C ASP A 67 -4.86 -7.63 -6.52
N THR A 68 -3.58 -7.26 -6.75
CA THR A 68 -2.73 -6.58 -5.75
C THR A 68 -2.32 -5.19 -6.22
N ILE A 69 -1.77 -4.39 -5.30
CA ILE A 69 -1.24 -3.05 -5.60
C ILE A 69 -0.08 -3.06 -6.61
N PHE A 70 0.61 -4.20 -6.74
CA PHE A 70 1.75 -4.40 -7.63
C PHE A 70 1.34 -4.76 -9.06
N PHE A 71 0.05 -5.00 -9.33
CA PHE A 71 -0.44 -5.31 -10.66
C PHE A 71 -0.22 -4.17 -11.67
N ASN A 72 0.21 -4.53 -12.89
CA ASN A 72 0.32 -3.64 -14.05
C ASN A 72 1.17 -2.38 -13.81
N ASN A 73 2.36 -2.57 -13.22
CA ASN A 73 3.32 -1.49 -13.00
C ASN A 73 4.55 -1.66 -13.89
N LYS A 74 5.17 -0.52 -14.23
CA LYS A 74 6.41 -0.45 -15.02
C LYS A 74 7.69 -0.50 -14.17
N LEU A 75 7.57 -0.20 -12.88
CA LEU A 75 8.68 -0.33 -11.94
C LEU A 75 8.84 -1.79 -11.55
N ASP A 76 10.09 -2.19 -11.31
CA ASP A 76 10.40 -3.49 -10.73
C ASP A 76 9.82 -3.63 -9.32
N LEU A 77 9.59 -4.88 -8.90
CA LEU A 77 8.92 -5.18 -7.64
C LEU A 77 9.71 -4.69 -6.42
N ALA A 78 11.04 -4.81 -6.45
CA ALA A 78 11.90 -4.38 -5.35
C ALA A 78 11.74 -2.88 -5.07
N ARG A 79 11.84 -2.04 -6.11
CA ARG A 79 11.61 -0.59 -5.98
C ARG A 79 10.19 -0.25 -5.53
N LEU A 80 9.18 -1.03 -5.93
CA LEU A 80 7.82 -0.82 -5.45
C LEU A 80 7.69 -1.11 -3.95
N LEU A 81 8.38 -2.13 -3.46
CA LEU A 81 8.43 -2.46 -2.04
C LEU A 81 9.21 -1.42 -1.25
N ASP A 82 10.33 -0.92 -1.78
CA ASP A 82 11.08 0.18 -1.15
C ASP A 82 10.23 1.45 -1.06
N LEU A 83 9.47 1.78 -2.12
CA LEU A 83 8.54 2.91 -2.11
C LEU A 83 7.46 2.76 -1.02
N ALA A 84 6.88 1.56 -0.90
CA ALA A 84 5.89 1.29 0.14
C ALA A 84 6.50 1.38 1.55
N TYR A 85 7.73 0.87 1.71
CA TYR A 85 8.48 0.95 2.96
C TYR A 85 8.74 2.40 3.35
N TYR A 86 9.37 3.19 2.49
CA TYR A 86 9.70 4.59 2.81
C TYR A 86 8.46 5.45 3.04
N TRP A 87 7.38 5.19 2.31
CA TRP A 87 6.09 5.83 2.57
C TRP A 87 5.56 5.51 3.97
N SER A 88 5.65 4.24 4.40
CA SER A 88 5.22 3.82 5.74
C SER A 88 6.04 4.43 6.88
N GLN A 89 7.27 4.85 6.59
CA GLN A 89 8.19 5.52 7.53
C GLN A 89 8.09 7.06 7.46
N ASP A 90 7.09 7.59 6.76
CA ASP A 90 6.86 9.03 6.57
C ASP A 90 8.05 9.79 5.96
N LEU A 91 8.84 9.12 5.10
CA LEU A 91 9.88 9.81 4.35
C LEU A 91 9.27 10.71 3.28
N ASN A 92 9.77 11.94 3.21
CA ASN A 92 9.37 12.85 2.15
C ASN A 92 9.85 12.37 0.77
N GLN A 93 9.15 12.79 -0.29
CA GLN A 93 9.39 12.33 -1.66
C GLN A 93 10.79 12.69 -2.18
N GLN A 94 11.39 13.79 -1.71
CA GLN A 94 12.75 14.18 -2.12
C GLN A 94 13.81 13.24 -1.55
N LYS A 95 13.69 12.86 -0.28
CA LYS A 95 14.56 11.85 0.36
C LYS A 95 14.41 10.52 -0.35
N VAL A 96 13.19 10.09 -0.65
CA VAL A 96 12.96 8.83 -1.40
C VAL A 96 13.57 8.85 -2.80
N MET A 97 13.49 9.99 -3.51
CA MET A 97 14.18 10.15 -4.79
C MET A 97 15.69 9.97 -4.66
N HIS A 98 16.28 10.54 -3.61
CA HIS A 98 17.70 10.41 -3.31
C HIS A 98 18.08 8.96 -3.01
N GLU A 99 17.37 8.30 -2.08
CA GLU A 99 17.63 6.91 -1.70
C GLU A 99 17.51 5.93 -2.88
N LEU A 100 16.46 6.07 -3.68
CA LEU A 100 16.22 5.20 -4.84
C LEU A 100 17.07 5.56 -6.07
N LYS A 101 17.88 6.64 -5.99
CA LYS A 101 18.60 7.23 -7.13
C LYS A 101 17.69 7.40 -8.35
N PHE A 102 16.46 7.88 -8.12
CA PHE A 102 15.38 7.89 -9.10
C PHE A 102 14.89 9.30 -9.38
N SER A 103 14.93 9.72 -10.65
CA SER A 103 14.57 11.07 -11.09
C SER A 103 13.07 11.26 -11.37
N GLY A 104 12.26 10.20 -11.33
CA GLY A 104 10.85 10.23 -11.69
C GLY A 104 9.92 10.75 -10.59
N HIS A 105 10.01 12.04 -10.24
CA HIS A 105 9.16 12.67 -9.22
C HIS A 105 7.67 12.36 -9.40
N LYS A 106 7.15 12.48 -10.64
CA LYS A 106 5.74 12.19 -10.96
C LYS A 106 5.33 10.76 -10.59
N THR A 107 6.24 9.80 -10.75
CA THR A 107 5.97 8.38 -10.43
C THR A 107 5.92 8.18 -8.92
N ILE A 108 6.85 8.78 -8.15
CA ILE A 108 6.84 8.71 -6.69
C ILE A 108 5.58 9.36 -6.13
N SER A 109 5.24 10.59 -6.57
CA SER A 109 4.01 11.25 -6.12
C SER A 109 2.76 10.42 -6.45
N LYS A 110 2.71 9.78 -7.63
CA LYS A 110 1.61 8.90 -8.01
C LYS A 110 1.50 7.69 -7.07
N TRP A 111 2.62 7.10 -6.68
CA TRP A 111 2.65 5.98 -5.73
C TRP A 111 2.26 6.40 -4.32
N TYR A 112 2.78 7.51 -3.82
CA TYR A 112 2.39 8.08 -2.52
C TYR A 112 0.89 8.35 -2.46
N ASN A 113 0.33 8.95 -3.51
CA ASN A 113 -1.11 9.18 -3.60
C ASN A 113 -1.91 7.87 -3.69
N LYS A 114 -1.39 6.84 -4.35
CA LYS A 114 -2.03 5.52 -4.42
C LYS A 114 -2.07 4.86 -3.04
N LEU A 115 -0.95 4.86 -2.33
CA LEU A 115 -0.84 4.33 -0.97
C LEU A 115 -1.76 5.07 -0.01
N GLN A 116 -1.73 6.40 -0.02
CA GLN A 116 -2.62 7.23 0.81
C GLN A 116 -4.10 6.90 0.58
N LYS A 117 -4.54 6.80 -0.68
CA LYS A 117 -5.93 6.48 -1.02
C LYS A 117 -6.34 5.11 -0.52
N LEU A 118 -5.47 4.11 -0.68
CA LEU A 118 -5.75 2.75 -0.20
C LEU A 118 -5.81 2.70 1.32
N SER A 119 -4.87 3.36 2.01
CA SER A 119 -4.90 3.45 3.47
C SER A 119 -6.15 4.15 3.98
N TYR A 120 -6.63 5.19 3.29
CA TYR A 120 -7.91 5.83 3.62
C TYR A 120 -9.10 4.88 3.45
N ILE A 121 -9.16 4.12 2.34
CA ILE A 121 -10.23 3.13 2.11
C ILE A 121 -10.21 2.08 3.22
N ILE A 122 -9.04 1.51 3.50
CA ILE A 122 -8.86 0.51 4.57
C ILE A 122 -9.27 1.08 5.92
N LEU A 123 -8.84 2.30 6.26
CA LEU A 123 -9.21 2.95 7.52
C LEU A 123 -10.72 3.17 7.62
N LYS A 124 -11.37 3.56 6.53
CA LYS A 124 -12.82 3.78 6.46
C LYS A 124 -13.62 2.48 6.54
N GLU A 125 -13.15 1.41 5.91
CA GLU A 125 -13.81 0.10 5.94
C GLU A 125 -13.60 -0.61 7.28
N ASN A 126 -12.44 -0.39 7.91
CA ASN A 126 -12.10 -0.94 9.22
C ASN A 126 -12.46 -0.01 10.39
N SER A 127 -13.02 1.18 10.14
CA SER A 127 -13.33 2.13 11.22
C SER A 127 -14.33 1.48 12.18
N ARG A 128 -13.92 1.37 13.45
CA ARG A 128 -14.71 0.74 14.50
C ARG A 128 -15.88 1.63 14.86
N GLY A 129 -17.08 1.21 14.45
CA GLY A 129 -18.36 1.69 14.99
C GLY A 129 -18.49 3.20 15.16
N ARG A 130 -19.36 3.61 16.08
CA ARG A 130 -19.51 5.00 16.50
C ARG A 130 -18.61 5.21 17.73
N ILE A 131 -17.77 6.24 17.71
CA ILE A 131 -17.03 6.67 18.91
C ILE A 131 -17.99 7.43 19.83
N GLY A 132 -17.99 7.05 21.11
CA GLY A 132 -18.84 7.63 22.16
C GLY A 132 -20.27 7.07 22.26
N GLY A 133 -21.06 7.66 23.13
CA GLY A 133 -22.40 7.19 23.51
C GLY A 133 -22.81 7.70 24.90
N PRO A 134 -24.00 7.35 25.41
CA PRO A 134 -24.40 7.68 26.78
C PRO A 134 -23.36 7.17 27.79
N GLY A 135 -22.90 8.04 28.68
CA GLY A 135 -21.88 7.70 29.69
C GLY A 135 -20.43 7.77 29.21
N HIS A 136 -20.19 8.10 27.94
CA HIS A 136 -18.85 8.29 27.39
C HIS A 136 -18.45 9.77 27.39
N VAL A 137 -17.17 10.03 27.66
CA VAL A 137 -16.57 11.37 27.58
C VAL A 137 -15.53 11.32 26.46
N ILE A 138 -15.75 12.14 25.44
CA ILE A 138 -14.89 12.21 24.26
C ILE A 138 -14.04 13.47 24.34
N GLU A 139 -12.73 13.29 24.25
CA GLU A 139 -11.81 14.39 24.00
C GLU A 139 -11.73 14.64 22.50
N ILE A 140 -11.89 15.90 22.10
CA ILE A 140 -11.91 16.32 20.70
C ILE A 140 -10.67 17.18 20.47
N ASP A 141 -9.87 16.80 19.48
CA ASP A 141 -8.77 17.61 18.98
C ASP A 141 -9.13 18.19 17.60
N GLU A 142 -8.83 19.48 17.40
CA GLU A 142 -9.13 20.19 16.18
C GLU A 142 -7.85 20.67 15.50
N SER A 143 -7.55 20.11 14.33
CA SER A 143 -6.42 20.48 13.50
C SER A 143 -6.89 21.25 12.27
N LYS A 144 -6.54 22.54 12.19
CA LYS A 144 -6.84 23.40 11.03
C LYS A 144 -5.67 23.42 10.05
N PHE A 145 -5.87 22.86 8.86
CA PHE A 145 -4.85 22.85 7.82
C PHE A 145 -5.03 24.03 6.87
N SER A 146 -4.11 24.99 6.93
CA SER A 146 -4.06 26.09 5.98
C SER A 146 -2.64 26.28 5.48
N LYS A 147 -2.46 26.36 4.16
CA LYS A 147 -1.19 26.72 3.56
C LYS A 147 -1.43 27.73 2.45
N ARG A 148 -0.84 28.93 2.59
CA ARG A 148 -0.85 29.94 1.53
C ARG A 148 0.09 29.49 0.41
N LYS A 149 -0.28 29.76 -0.85
CA LYS A 149 0.61 29.52 -1.99
C LYS A 149 1.82 30.46 -1.85
N TYR A 150 3.02 29.90 -1.71
CA TYR A 150 4.27 30.66 -1.48
C TYR A 150 4.28 31.56 -0.22
N ASN A 151 3.47 31.26 0.80
CA ASN A 151 3.29 32.12 1.98
C ASN A 151 2.73 33.54 1.66
N VAL A 152 2.27 33.78 0.43
CA VAL A 152 1.78 35.09 -0.03
C VAL A 152 0.34 34.96 -0.55
N GLY A 153 -0.42 36.06 -0.48
CA GLY A 153 -1.77 36.17 -1.06
C GLY A 153 -2.89 35.71 -0.14
N ARG A 154 -4.05 35.42 -0.75
CA ARG A 154 -5.33 35.13 -0.06
C ARG A 154 -5.20 33.94 0.89
N ILE A 155 -5.78 34.05 2.08
CA ILE A 155 -5.95 32.93 3.02
C ILE A 155 -6.98 31.96 2.40
N PRO A 156 -6.57 30.74 2.00
CA PRO A 156 -7.52 29.78 1.45
C PRO A 156 -8.44 29.24 2.54
N ARG A 157 -9.68 28.88 2.15
CA ARG A 157 -10.62 28.19 3.03
C ARG A 157 -9.95 26.91 3.50
N SER A 158 -9.78 26.79 4.82
CA SER A 158 -8.94 25.78 5.43
C SER A 158 -9.81 24.61 5.88
N PRO A 159 -9.56 23.37 5.44
CA PRO A 159 -10.22 22.21 6.03
C PRO A 159 -9.84 22.09 7.50
N TRP A 160 -10.84 21.74 8.31
CA TRP A 160 -10.67 21.28 9.67
C TRP A 160 -10.69 19.77 9.67
N VAL A 161 -9.71 19.17 10.34
CA VAL A 161 -9.72 17.75 10.68
C VAL A 161 -9.99 17.69 12.17
N VAL A 162 -11.02 16.97 12.54
CA VAL A 162 -11.41 16.77 13.94
C VAL A 162 -11.12 15.33 14.28
N GLY A 163 -10.25 15.13 15.27
CA GLY A 163 -10.01 13.84 15.90
C GLY A 163 -10.85 13.75 17.18
N GLY A 164 -11.30 12.54 17.52
CA GLY A 164 -11.95 12.27 18.79
C GLY A 164 -11.38 11.00 19.39
N ILE A 165 -11.18 10.99 20.71
CA ILE A 165 -10.81 9.80 21.46
C ILE A 165 -11.68 9.68 22.70
N ASP A 166 -12.16 8.47 22.96
CA ASP A 166 -12.82 8.16 24.21
C ASP A 166 -11.80 8.01 25.35
N ILE A 167 -11.97 8.74 26.45
CA ILE A 167 -11.00 8.72 27.54
C ILE A 167 -10.90 7.36 28.24
N ASN A 168 -11.98 6.57 28.22
CA ASN A 168 -12.07 5.29 28.91
C ASN A 168 -11.64 4.14 27.99
N THR A 169 -12.19 4.08 26.77
CA THR A 169 -11.89 2.98 25.85
C THR A 169 -10.61 3.20 25.04
N ARG A 170 -10.15 4.46 24.95
CA ARG A 170 -9.02 4.89 24.10
C ARG A 170 -9.23 4.55 22.62
N GLU A 171 -10.49 4.51 22.19
CA GLU A 171 -10.91 4.32 20.79
C GLU A 171 -11.26 5.64 20.10
#